data_AF-A0AAD7HQ80-F1
#
_entry.id   AF-A0AAD7HQ80-F1
#
_cell.length_a   1.000
_cell.length_b   1.000
_cell.length_c   1.000
_cell.angle_alpha   90.00
_cell.angle_beta   90.00
_cell.angle_gamma   90.00
#
_symmetry.space_group_name_H-M   'P 1'
#
loop_
_entity.id
_entity.type
_entity.pdbx_description
1 polymer ?
#
loop_
_entity_poly.entity_id
_entity_poly.type
_entity_poly.pdbx_seq_one_letter_code
_entity_poly.pdbx_strand_id
1 'polypeptide(L)'
;MPNYADNIRTAIAQVENGDVAKLREMYGPKQGRGGAHASWSKMNVMITRRERLFKQLQDEFNGDKDRFFAFFTLPTTENTTKKKGKESSEKLRPFRKIVEAIPHRDKDLAAEKEKAEYQNSEGEFVNGNWEARWGQQNSWEIWRSLGLEKY
;
A
#
# COMPACT_ATOMS: atom_id res chain seq x y z
N MET A 1 24.92 -1.58 -6.01
CA MET A 1 23.67 -0.84 -6.29
C MET A 1 22.60 -1.36 -5.33
N PRO A 2 21.80 -0.52 -4.65
CA PRO A 2 20.76 -1.00 -3.74
C PRO A 2 19.76 -1.84 -4.53
N ASN A 3 19.46 -3.04 -4.03
CA ASN A 3 18.56 -3.97 -4.67
C ASN A 3 17.15 -3.34 -4.76
N TYR A 4 16.67 -3.10 -5.98
CA TYR A 4 15.33 -2.58 -6.21
C TYR A 4 14.35 -3.70 -5.83
N ALA A 5 13.72 -3.57 -4.67
CA ALA A 5 12.65 -4.46 -4.27
C ALA A 5 11.47 -4.30 -5.25
N ASP A 6 11.43 -5.15 -6.28
CA ASP A 6 10.31 -5.24 -7.21
C ASP A 6 9.11 -5.97 -6.57
N ASN A 7 9.35 -6.66 -5.46
CA ASN A 7 8.38 -7.47 -4.73
C ASN A 7 8.00 -6.84 -3.36
N ILE A 8 6.71 -6.87 -3.04
CA ILE A 8 6.13 -6.40 -1.77
C ILE A 8 6.72 -7.12 -0.56
N ARG A 9 7.03 -8.42 -0.68
CA ARG A 9 7.65 -9.20 0.41
C ARG A 9 9.02 -8.62 0.79
N THR A 10 9.85 -8.33 -0.21
CA THR A 10 11.17 -7.74 -0.01
C THR A 10 11.08 -6.31 0.53
N ALA A 11 10.12 -5.52 0.05
CA ALA A 11 9.91 -4.15 0.51
C ALA A 11 9.53 -4.10 2.01
N ILE A 12 8.66 -5.00 2.47
CA ILE A 12 8.29 -5.12 3.89
C ILE A 12 9.51 -5.56 4.72
N ALA A 13 10.22 -6.61 4.29
CA ALA A 13 11.38 -7.11 5.02
C ALA A 13 12.49 -6.05 5.20
N GLN A 14 12.72 -5.19 4.18
CA GLN A 14 13.68 -4.09 4.27
C GLN A 14 13.30 -3.03 5.31
N VAL A 15 12.01 -2.78 5.53
CA VAL A 15 11.55 -1.86 6.57
C VAL A 15 11.75 -2.50 7.95
N GLU A 16 11.34 -3.76 8.10
CA GLU A 16 11.43 -4.49 9.38
C GLU A 16 12.86 -4.70 9.87
N ASN A 17 13.79 -5.01 8.95
CA ASN A 17 15.20 -5.21 9.28
C ASN A 17 15.96 -3.89 9.51
N GLY A 18 15.27 -2.74 9.43
CA GLY A 18 15.86 -1.42 9.64
C GLY A 18 16.71 -0.92 8.47
N ASP A 19 16.72 -1.59 7.32
CA ASP A 19 17.50 -1.15 6.15
C ASP A 19 17.00 0.21 5.65
N VAL A 20 15.68 0.43 5.68
CA VAL A 20 15.09 1.72 5.29
C VAL A 20 15.49 2.84 6.25
N ALA A 21 15.58 2.55 7.56
CA ALA A 21 16.06 3.52 8.55
C ALA A 21 17.54 3.88 8.32
N LYS A 22 18.40 2.88 8.09
CA LYS A 22 19.82 3.09 7.74
C LYS A 22 19.98 3.91 6.47
N LEU A 23 19.17 3.65 5.44
CA LEU A 23 19.18 4.43 4.20
C LEU A 23 18.77 5.89 4.45
N ARG A 24 17.77 6.14 5.31
CA ARG A 24 17.38 7.50 5.69
C ARG A 24 18.49 8.20 6.48
N GLU A 25 19.20 7.50 7.36
CA GLU A 25 20.33 8.06 8.10
C GLU A 25 21.51 8.42 7.18
N MET A 26 21.85 7.55 6.22
CA MET A 26 22.98 7.77 5.30
C MET A 26 22.73 8.89 4.29
N TYR A 27 21.52 8.97 3.74
CA TYR A 27 21.21 9.87 2.62
C TYR A 27 20.32 11.06 2.99
N GLY A 28 19.65 10.99 4.14
CA GLY A 28 18.71 12.01 4.60
C GLY A 28 19.35 13.34 4.96
N PRO A 29 18.53 14.38 5.15
CA PRO A 29 19.00 15.64 5.71
C PRO A 29 19.57 15.38 7.10
N LYS A 30 20.82 15.77 7.32
CA LYS A 30 21.44 15.68 8.65
C LYS A 30 20.90 16.81 9.51
N GLN A 31 20.71 16.56 10.81
CA GLN A 31 20.37 17.65 11.74
C GLN A 31 21.51 18.69 11.75
N GLY A 32 21.18 19.94 11.38
CA GLY A 32 22.12 21.07 11.34
C GLY A 32 22.37 21.64 9.95
N ARG A 33 23.52 22.31 9.76
CA ARG A 33 23.89 23.00 8.50
C ARG A 33 24.29 22.06 7.34
N GLY A 34 24.13 20.75 7.51
CA GLY A 34 24.42 19.76 6.46
C GLY A 34 23.22 19.56 5.55
N GLY A 35 23.31 20.02 4.30
CA GLY A 35 22.32 19.68 3.27
C GLY A 35 22.21 18.16 3.08
N ALA A 36 21.08 17.72 2.52
CA ALA A 36 20.89 16.31 2.19
C ALA A 36 21.91 15.83 1.15
N HIS A 37 22.21 14.53 1.12
CA HIS A 37 23.11 13.95 0.11
C HIS A 37 22.59 14.25 -1.31
N ALA A 38 23.47 14.39 -2.31
CA ALA A 38 23.06 14.69 -3.70
C ALA A 38 22.05 13.67 -4.28
N SER A 39 22.10 12.43 -3.80
CA SER A 39 21.18 11.36 -4.20
C SER A 39 19.88 11.31 -3.38
N TRP A 40 19.69 12.20 -2.40
CA TRP A 40 18.55 12.19 -1.49
C TRP A 40 17.22 12.20 -2.22
N SER A 41 17.05 13.03 -3.24
CA SER A 41 15.78 13.10 -3.99
C SER A 41 15.33 11.72 -4.53
N LYS A 42 16.27 10.96 -5.10
CA LYS A 42 15.99 9.60 -5.61
C LYS A 42 15.74 8.61 -4.47
N MET A 43 16.56 8.67 -3.42
CA MET A 43 16.48 7.73 -2.28
C MET A 43 15.23 7.96 -1.45
N ASN A 44 14.83 9.22 -1.25
CA ASN A 44 13.65 9.61 -0.50
C ASN A 44 12.39 9.00 -1.12
N VAL A 45 12.21 9.09 -2.45
CA VAL A 45 11.06 8.47 -3.12
C VAL A 45 10.99 6.97 -2.84
N MET A 46 12.12 6.27 -2.93
CA MET A 46 12.18 4.84 -2.64
C MET A 46 11.87 4.52 -1.17
N ILE A 47 12.47 5.26 -0.23
CA ILE A 47 12.25 5.14 1.22
C ILE A 47 10.78 5.36 1.54
N THR A 48 10.21 6.51 1.13
CA THR A 48 8.82 6.87 1.39
C THR A 48 7.84 5.85 0.82
N ARG A 49 8.10 5.29 -0.37
CA ARG A 49 7.23 4.25 -0.94
C ARG A 49 7.22 2.97 -0.08
N ARG A 50 8.37 2.55 0.45
CA ARG A 50 8.47 1.35 1.30
C ARG A 50 7.82 1.58 2.66
N GLU A 51 8.07 2.74 3.26
CA GLU A 51 7.42 3.14 4.52
C GLU A 51 5.90 3.22 4.35
N ARG A 52 5.42 3.78 3.23
CA ARG A 52 3.99 3.87 2.95
C ARG A 52 3.34 2.48 2.84
N LEU A 53 3.99 1.53 2.14
CA LEU A 53 3.50 0.16 2.07
C LEU A 53 3.48 -0.50 3.46
N PHE A 54 4.56 -0.37 4.22
CA PHE A 54 4.63 -0.95 5.56
C PHE A 54 3.58 -0.35 6.50
N LYS A 55 3.32 0.96 6.39
CA LYS A 55 2.23 1.63 7.09
C LYS A 55 0.86 1.02 6.74
N GLN A 56 0.62 0.67 5.47
CA GLN A 56 -0.62 -0.02 5.09
C GLN A 56 -0.75 -1.41 5.72
N LEU A 57 0.35 -2.16 5.82
CA LEU A 57 0.36 -3.44 6.53
C LEU A 57 0.01 -3.25 8.02
N GLN A 58 0.55 -2.22 8.67
CA GLN A 58 0.26 -1.94 10.08
C GLN A 58 -1.17 -1.43 10.30
N ASP A 59 -1.58 -0.39 9.58
CA ASP A 59 -2.83 0.32 9.83
C ASP A 59 -4.07 -0.46 9.34
N GLU A 60 -3.99 -1.13 8.18
CA GLU A 60 -5.18 -1.73 7.53
C GLU A 60 -5.28 -3.25 7.77
N PHE A 61 -4.15 -3.89 8.07
CA PHE A 61 -4.07 -5.33 8.28
C PHE A 61 -3.58 -5.70 9.68
N ASN A 62 -3.43 -4.73 10.59
CA ASN A 62 -2.97 -4.95 11.98
C ASN A 62 -1.63 -5.70 12.05
N GLY A 63 -0.77 -5.53 11.04
CA GLY A 63 0.50 -6.26 10.94
C GLY A 63 0.38 -7.70 10.42
N ASP A 64 -0.82 -8.18 10.08
CA ASP A 64 -1.04 -9.52 9.52
C ASP A 64 -0.54 -9.59 8.07
N LYS A 65 0.67 -10.13 7.92
CA LYS A 65 1.33 -10.30 6.63
C LYS A 65 0.64 -11.30 5.73
N ASP A 66 0.07 -12.37 6.30
CA ASP A 66 -0.52 -13.43 5.50
C ASP A 66 -1.81 -12.93 4.87
N ARG A 67 -2.66 -12.24 5.64
CA ARG A 67 -3.85 -11.56 5.11
C ARG A 67 -3.47 -10.48 4.10
N PHE A 68 -2.42 -9.70 4.36
CA PHE A 68 -1.93 -8.68 3.43
C PHE A 68 -1.49 -9.29 2.10
N PHE A 69 -0.66 -10.33 2.12
CA PHE A 69 -0.19 -10.98 0.90
C PHE A 69 -1.33 -11.64 0.14
N ALA A 70 -2.21 -12.37 0.84
CA ALA A 70 -3.39 -12.98 0.25
C ALA A 70 -4.27 -11.95 -0.46
N PHE A 71 -4.48 -10.77 0.14
CA PHE A 71 -5.28 -9.70 -0.46
C PHE A 71 -4.68 -9.17 -1.78
N PHE A 72 -3.35 -9.10 -1.88
CA PHE A 72 -2.64 -8.61 -3.07
C PHE A 72 -2.16 -9.73 -4.02
N THR A 73 -2.52 -10.98 -3.77
CA THR A 73 -2.31 -12.08 -4.72
C THR A 73 -3.20 -11.87 -5.94
N LEU A 74 -2.60 -11.92 -7.14
CA LEU A 74 -3.38 -11.91 -8.38
C LEU A 74 -4.08 -13.26 -8.53
N PRO A 75 -5.36 -13.29 -8.95
CA PRO A 75 -5.98 -14.54 -9.34
C PRO A 75 -5.14 -15.15 -10.44
N THR A 76 -4.70 -16.40 -10.25
CA THR A 76 -3.96 -17.16 -11.26
C THR A 76 -4.87 -17.27 -12.48
N THR A 77 -4.66 -16.42 -13.48
CA THR A 77 -5.40 -16.49 -14.72
C THR A 77 -5.01 -17.80 -15.40
N GLU A 78 -5.88 -18.80 -15.35
CA GLU A 78 -5.70 -20.11 -16.01
C GLU A 78 -5.53 -20.01 -17.53
N ASN A 79 -5.68 -18.83 -18.13
CA ASN A 79 -5.66 -18.62 -19.58
C ASN A 79 -4.52 -17.71 -20.07
N THR A 80 -3.27 -18.04 -19.76
CA THR A 80 -2.16 -17.60 -20.62
C THR A 80 -1.26 -18.78 -20.98
N THR A 81 -1.37 -19.16 -22.26
CA THR A 81 -0.57 -20.14 -22.99
C THR A 81 0.89 -20.23 -22.55
N LYS A 82 1.27 -21.43 -22.10
CA LYS A 82 2.58 -22.09 -22.24
C LYS A 82 3.82 -21.17 -22.17
N LYS A 83 4.36 -20.99 -20.96
CA LYS A 83 5.82 -21.01 -20.76
C LYS A 83 6.18 -22.03 -19.69
N LYS A 84 6.80 -23.11 -20.16
CA LYS A 84 7.32 -24.23 -19.38
C LYS A 84 8.46 -23.71 -18.49
N GLY A 85 8.32 -23.84 -17.17
CA GLY A 85 9.44 -23.76 -16.23
C GLY A 85 9.47 -22.54 -15.31
N LYS A 86 8.67 -22.56 -14.25
CA LYS A 86 9.05 -22.37 -12.83
C LYS A 86 7.78 -22.59 -12.00
N GLU A 87 7.89 -23.21 -10.83
CA GLU A 87 6.78 -23.38 -9.89
C GLU A 87 5.91 -22.12 -9.83
N SER A 88 4.60 -22.32 -9.87
CA SER A 88 3.57 -21.28 -9.76
C SER A 88 3.64 -20.62 -8.39
N SER A 89 4.64 -19.77 -8.17
CA SER A 89 4.66 -18.86 -7.05
C SER A 89 3.52 -17.87 -7.27
N GLU A 90 2.64 -17.76 -6.27
CA GLU A 90 1.54 -16.80 -6.25
C GLU A 90 2.04 -15.44 -6.74
N LYS A 91 1.46 -14.97 -7.85
CA LYS A 91 1.91 -13.74 -8.47
C LYS A 91 1.32 -12.57 -7.70
N LEU A 92 2.08 -12.04 -6.76
CA LEU A 92 1.71 -10.84 -6.02
C LEU A 92 1.64 -9.63 -6.96
N ARG A 93 0.72 -8.70 -6.67
CA ARG A 93 0.67 -7.41 -7.36
C ARG A 93 2.02 -6.68 -7.20
N PRO A 94 2.51 -6.00 -8.26
CA PRO A 94 3.77 -5.28 -8.19
C PRO A 94 3.75 -4.22 -7.08
N PHE A 95 4.86 -4.11 -6.33
CA PHE A 95 4.99 -3.16 -5.23
C PHE A 95 4.63 -1.72 -5.63
N ARG A 96 5.17 -1.26 -6.75
CA ARG A 96 4.93 0.08 -7.28
C ARG A 96 3.44 0.36 -7.48
N LYS A 97 2.72 -0.63 -7.99
CA LYS A 97 1.30 -0.53 -8.31
C LYS A 97 0.44 -0.38 -7.07
N ILE A 98 0.76 -1.10 -5.99
CA ILE A 98 0.07 -0.94 -4.71
C ILE A 98 0.29 0.47 -4.15
N VAL A 99 1.53 0.95 -4.16
CA VAL A 99 1.85 2.27 -3.58
C VAL A 99 1.22 3.41 -4.38
N GLU A 100 1.18 3.30 -5.71
CA GLU A 100 0.52 4.27 -6.59
C GLU A 100 -1.01 4.22 -6.42
N ALA A 101 -1.60 3.06 -6.08
CA ALA A 101 -3.03 2.91 -5.84
C ALA A 101 -3.53 3.57 -4.54
N ILE A 102 -2.69 3.71 -3.50
CA ILE A 102 -3.09 4.30 -2.20
C ILE A 102 -3.78 5.67 -2.36
N PRO A 103 -3.18 6.69 -3.00
CA PRO A 103 -3.86 7.99 -3.15
C PRO A 103 -5.15 7.91 -3.97
N HIS A 104 -5.27 6.97 -4.91
CA HIS A 104 -6.50 6.77 -5.68
C HIS A 104 -7.61 6.19 -4.79
N ARG A 105 -7.29 5.14 -4.04
CA ARG A 105 -8.15 4.56 -3.02
C ARG A 105 -8.64 5.60 -2.02
N ASP A 106 -7.72 6.38 -1.45
CA ASP A 106 -8.07 7.38 -0.43
C ASP A 106 -9.03 8.45 -1.00
N LYS A 107 -8.82 8.87 -2.25
CA LYS A 107 -9.70 9.81 -2.94
C LYS A 107 -11.08 9.21 -3.23
N ASP A 108 -11.12 7.98 -3.73
CA ASP A 108 -12.38 7.29 -4.04
C ASP A 108 -13.20 7.04 -2.77
N LEU A 109 -12.55 6.66 -1.66
CA LEU A 109 -13.22 6.51 -0.36
C LEU A 109 -13.67 7.83 0.23
N ALA A 110 -12.91 8.92 0.04
CA ALA A 110 -13.38 10.25 0.46
C ALA A 110 -14.66 10.64 -0.29
N ALA A 111 -14.69 10.44 -1.61
CA ALA A 111 -15.90 10.67 -2.41
C ALA A 111 -17.06 9.73 -2.03
N GLU A 112 -16.78 8.48 -1.68
CA GLU A 112 -17.79 7.55 -1.17
C GLU A 112 -18.41 8.07 0.13
N LYS A 113 -17.59 8.56 1.07
CA LYS A 113 -18.05 9.10 2.36
C LYS A 113 -18.90 10.36 2.24
N GLU A 114 -18.80 11.08 1.12
CA GLU A 114 -19.62 12.26 0.83
C GLU A 114 -21.02 11.91 0.30
N LYS A 115 -21.35 10.63 0.11
CA LYS A 115 -22.70 10.24 -0.30
C LYS A 115 -23.70 10.45 0.83
N ALA A 116 -24.92 10.87 0.44
CA ALA A 116 -26.03 11.12 1.35
C ALA A 116 -26.39 9.93 2.26
N GLU A 117 -26.12 8.69 1.81
CA GLU A 117 -26.34 7.47 2.58
C GLU A 117 -25.47 7.37 3.85
N TYR A 118 -24.34 8.06 3.88
CA TYR A 118 -23.46 8.12 5.05
C TYR A 118 -23.56 9.45 5.81
N GLN A 119 -24.48 10.33 5.42
CA GLN A 119 -24.65 11.64 6.04
C GLN A 119 -25.84 11.65 7.01
N ASN A 120 -25.77 12.52 8.03
CA ASN A 120 -26.93 12.85 8.85
C ASN A 120 -27.84 13.85 8.12
N SER A 121 -28.93 14.25 8.77
CA SER A 121 -29.86 15.29 8.30
C SER A 121 -29.20 16.66 8.08
N GLU A 122 -27.99 16.87 8.62
CA GLU A 122 -27.21 18.11 8.52
C GLU A 122 -26.15 18.04 7.40
N GLY A 123 -26.02 16.89 6.71
CA GLY A 123 -25.04 16.66 5.65
C GLY A 123 -23.65 16.26 6.15
N GLU A 124 -23.48 15.99 7.44
CA GLU A 124 -22.19 15.57 8.03
C GLU A 124 -22.02 14.05 7.98
N PHE A 125 -20.78 13.59 7.77
CA PHE A 125 -20.45 12.17 7.76
C PHE A 125 -20.70 11.51 9.12
N VAL A 126 -21.50 10.44 9.11
CA VAL A 126 -21.81 9.63 10.28
C VAL A 126 -21.07 8.31 10.19
N ASN A 127 -20.07 8.13 11.05
CA ASN A 127 -19.29 6.90 11.11
C ASN A 127 -20.15 5.65 11.36
N GLY A 128 -21.25 5.77 12.11
CA GLY A 128 -22.19 4.67 12.34
C GLY A 128 -22.85 4.13 11.06
N ASN A 129 -23.20 4.99 10.10
CA ASN A 129 -23.77 4.55 8.81
C ASN A 129 -22.72 3.85 7.94
N TRP A 130 -21.47 4.32 8.02
CA TRP A 130 -20.35 3.70 7.35
C TRP A 130 -20.06 2.30 7.91
N GLU A 131 -19.97 2.18 9.23
CA GLU A 131 -19.77 0.90 9.93
C GLU A 131 -20.97 -0.05 9.73
N ALA A 132 -22.20 0.45 9.66
CA ALA A 132 -23.38 -0.38 9.40
C ALA A 132 -23.32 -1.05 8.01
N ARG A 133 -22.74 -0.38 7.01
CA ARG A 133 -22.63 -0.92 5.65
C ARG A 133 -21.39 -1.80 5.45
N TRP A 134 -20.24 -1.34 5.91
CA TRP A 134 -18.94 -1.95 5.61
C TRP A 134 -18.43 -2.84 6.75
N GLY A 135 -18.99 -2.73 7.95
CA GLY A 135 -18.62 -3.51 9.12
C GLY A 135 -17.15 -3.31 9.49
N GLN A 136 -16.44 -4.43 9.65
CA GLN A 136 -15.01 -4.48 10.00
C GLN A 136 -14.08 -4.52 8.79
N GLN A 137 -14.59 -4.25 7.59
CA GLN A 137 -13.75 -4.22 6.40
C GLN A 137 -12.76 -3.06 6.47
N ASN A 138 -11.53 -3.32 6.05
CA ASN A 138 -10.54 -2.26 5.93
C ASN A 138 -10.75 -1.43 4.65
N SER A 139 -10.02 -0.33 4.52
CA SER A 139 -10.17 0.61 3.39
C SER A 139 -9.93 -0.06 2.03
N TRP A 140 -9.01 -1.03 1.97
CA TRP A 140 -8.74 -1.78 0.75
C TRP A 140 -9.88 -2.71 0.35
N GLU A 141 -10.46 -3.41 1.32
CA GLU A 141 -11.60 -4.30 1.12
C GLU A 141 -12.85 -3.53 0.71
N ILE A 142 -13.09 -2.37 1.31
CA ILE A 142 -14.19 -1.47 0.92
C ILE A 142 -13.99 -0.99 -0.52
N TRP A 143 -12.79 -0.50 -0.85
CA TRP A 143 -12.50 -0.01 -2.20
C TRP A 143 -12.60 -1.10 -3.27
N ARG A 144 -12.21 -2.33 -2.94
CA ARG A 144 -12.41 -3.51 -3.80
C ARG A 144 -13.89 -3.86 -3.93
N SER A 145 -14.66 -3.80 -2.85
CA SER A 145 -16.11 -4.08 -2.84
C SER A 145 -16.90 -3.04 -3.65
N LEU A 146 -16.42 -1.79 -3.71
CA LEU A 146 -16.96 -0.74 -4.58
C LEU A 146 -16.64 -0.96 -6.07
N GLY A 147 -15.74 -1.89 -6.41
CA GLY A 147 -15.31 -2.12 -7.79
C GLY A 147 -14.50 -0.96 -8.40
N LEU A 148 -13.97 -0.07 -7.57
CA LEU A 148 -13.19 1.10 -7.98
C LEU A 148 -11.68 0.84 -8.04
N GLU A 149 -11.28 -0.41 -7.77
CA GLU A 149 -9.89 -0.83 -7.64
C GLU A 149 -9.08 -0.55 -8.93
N LYS A 150 -8.10 0.36 -8.83
CA LYS A 150 -7.22 0.79 -9.92
C LYS A 150 -5.76 0.78 -9.49
N TYR A 151 -4.99 -0.14 -10.06
CA TYR A 151 -3.56 -0.30 -9.81
C TYR A 151 -2.70 0.25 -10.94
#